data_AF-A0A3B1C6D9-F1
#
_entry.id   AF-A0A3B1C6D9-F1
#
_cell.length_a   1.000
_cell.length_b   1.000
_cell.length_c   1.000
_cell.angle_alpha   90.00
_cell.angle_beta   90.00
_cell.angle_gamma   90.00
#
_symmetry.space_group_name_H-M   'P 1'
#
loop_
_entity.id
_entity.type
_entity.pdbx_description
1 polymer ?
#
loop_
_entity_poly.entity_id
_entity_poly.type
_entity_poly.pdbx_seq_one_letter_code
_entity_poly.pdbx_strand_id
1 'polypeptide(L)'
;MTKFSKAPDIGKHIDMNKSALHKVNVLGTGVTVCDYDSATEQIVKLGLKRQSSAVTASATHLLLEAWRSEKLRARINLFDIVTPDGQPVRWGQNLVGKAGLKERVSGPELTIRLCRRAAASGLKIFLYGSTERVVQTMKKNLSDQIEGLDFVGIQPSRFRPATPEEDQADIDMINASGAHICFVGLGCPRQENWAYEHLGSVNAVMICVGAAFDFHAGLLARAPGWMQDYGLEWLFRLIREPRRLWARYAVNNPLYLYLLFLQYTGLKKFPIVISKSIAD
;
A
#
# COMPACT_ATOMS: atom_id res chain seq x y z
N MET A 1 9.14 -50.12 17.88
CA MET A 1 8.39 -49.04 18.53
C MET A 1 9.14 -47.73 18.33
N THR A 2 8.39 -46.71 17.95
CA THR A 2 8.72 -45.64 17.01
C THR A 2 9.59 -44.53 17.64
N LYS A 3 10.71 -44.17 16.99
CA LYS A 3 11.50 -42.98 17.30
C LYS A 3 10.71 -41.75 16.87
N PHE A 4 10.27 -40.92 17.81
CA PHE A 4 9.69 -39.62 17.50
C PHE A 4 10.79 -38.68 17.02
N SER A 5 10.75 -38.37 15.73
CA SER A 5 11.53 -37.31 15.09
C SER A 5 11.09 -35.96 15.66
N LYS A 6 12.02 -35.22 16.28
CA LYS A 6 11.81 -33.83 16.67
C LYS A 6 11.47 -33.01 15.41
N ALA A 7 10.36 -32.29 15.47
CA ALA A 7 10.01 -31.28 14.46
C ALA A 7 11.11 -30.20 14.43
N PRO A 8 11.48 -29.68 13.25
CA PRO A 8 12.48 -28.64 13.15
C PRO A 8 11.96 -27.35 13.78
N ASP A 9 12.76 -26.80 14.70
CA ASP A 9 12.60 -25.48 15.30
C ASP A 9 12.72 -24.40 14.22
N ILE A 10 11.59 -23.83 13.79
CA ILE A 10 11.53 -22.74 12.81
C ILE A 10 11.55 -21.39 13.57
N GLY A 11 12.52 -21.21 14.45
CA GLY A 11 12.93 -19.89 14.93
C GLY A 11 13.74 -19.14 13.87
N LYS A 12 13.10 -18.70 12.78
CA LYS A 12 13.75 -17.79 11.82
C LYS A 12 13.63 -16.34 12.33
N HIS A 13 14.73 -15.83 12.87
CA HIS A 13 15.03 -14.40 12.91
C HIS A 13 14.67 -13.78 11.54
N ILE A 14 13.67 -12.90 11.53
CA ILE A 14 13.32 -12.13 10.35
C ILE A 14 14.39 -11.05 10.23
N ASP A 15 15.27 -11.23 9.26
CA ASP A 15 16.32 -10.28 8.92
C ASP A 15 15.69 -8.92 8.58
N MET A 16 16.02 -7.90 9.38
CA MET A 16 15.44 -6.55 9.31
C MET A 16 15.85 -5.76 8.06
N ASN A 17 16.61 -6.36 7.14
CA ASN A 17 17.25 -5.72 6.01
C ASN A 17 16.55 -5.94 4.65
N LYS A 18 15.24 -6.20 4.63
CA LYS A 18 14.49 -6.37 3.36
C LYS A 18 14.08 -5.06 2.67
N SER A 19 14.03 -3.95 3.40
CA SER A 19 13.85 -2.60 2.84
C SER A 19 15.15 -1.82 2.99
N ALA A 20 15.74 -1.37 1.88
CA ALA A 20 16.88 -0.45 1.92
C ALA A 20 16.51 0.93 2.53
N LEU A 21 15.22 1.21 2.68
CA LEU A 21 14.70 2.50 3.13
C LEU A 21 14.35 2.46 4.63
N HIS A 22 14.82 3.48 5.34
CA HIS A 22 14.55 3.71 6.76
C HIS A 22 13.06 4.00 7.03
N LYS A 23 12.55 3.56 8.18
CA LYS A 23 11.16 3.77 8.60
C LYS A 23 11.08 4.57 9.89
N VAL A 24 10.13 5.51 9.93
CA VAL A 24 9.79 6.33 11.10
C VAL A 24 8.49 5.83 11.70
N ASN A 25 8.45 5.76 13.03
CA ASN A 25 7.24 5.42 13.76
C ASN A 25 6.21 6.55 13.73
N VAL A 26 5.07 6.32 13.11
CA VAL A 26 3.88 7.19 13.17
C VAL A 26 2.72 6.36 13.70
N LEU A 27 2.27 6.67 14.92
CA LEU A 27 1.17 5.99 15.62
C LEU A 27 1.34 4.46 15.75
N GLY A 28 2.57 3.98 15.85
CA GLY A 28 2.91 2.55 15.97
C GLY A 28 3.10 1.84 14.62
N THR A 29 3.02 2.59 13.53
CA THR A 29 3.26 2.11 12.17
C THR A 29 4.62 2.62 11.67
N GLY A 30 5.45 1.74 11.13
CA GLY A 30 6.71 2.11 10.48
C GLY A 30 6.48 2.66 9.08
N VAL A 31 6.31 3.97 8.96
CA VAL A 31 6.16 4.67 7.67
C VAL A 31 7.53 4.94 7.08
N THR A 32 7.74 4.53 5.84
CA THR A 32 9.02 4.64 5.12
C THR A 32 9.33 6.10 4.82
N VAL A 33 10.57 6.51 5.06
CA VAL A 33 11.08 7.83 4.67
C VAL A 33 11.49 7.74 3.20
N CYS A 34 10.60 8.18 2.31
CA CYS A 34 10.82 8.13 0.87
C CYS A 34 10.12 9.28 0.15
N ASP A 35 10.65 9.61 -1.02
CA ASP A 35 9.98 10.40 -2.06
C ASP A 35 9.52 9.48 -3.20
N TYR A 36 9.00 10.06 -4.28
CA TYR A 36 8.53 9.27 -5.41
C TYR A 36 9.66 8.51 -6.11
N ASP A 37 10.85 9.09 -6.20
CA ASP A 37 11.96 8.51 -6.96
C ASP A 37 12.57 7.35 -6.17
N SER A 38 12.84 7.55 -4.88
CA SER A 38 13.39 6.51 -4.01
C SER A 38 12.40 5.36 -3.81
N ALA A 39 11.09 5.64 -3.70
CA ALA A 39 10.06 4.60 -3.64
C ALA A 39 9.97 3.81 -4.95
N THR A 40 9.92 4.51 -6.09
CA THR A 40 9.83 3.89 -7.42
C THR A 40 11.06 3.03 -7.71
N GLU A 41 12.26 3.53 -7.43
CA GLU A 41 13.52 2.80 -7.63
C GLU A 41 13.55 1.50 -6.81
N GLN A 42 13.21 1.57 -5.52
CA GLN A 42 13.19 0.40 -4.66
C GLN A 42 12.15 -0.63 -5.11
N ILE A 43 10.95 -0.18 -5.51
CA ILE A 43 9.90 -1.08 -6.04
C ILE A 43 10.36 -1.77 -7.32
N VAL A 44 10.98 -1.04 -8.24
CA VAL A 44 11.48 -1.61 -9.51
C VAL A 44 12.60 -2.60 -9.25
N LYS A 45 13.51 -2.31 -8.31
CA LYS A 45 14.56 -3.25 -7.89
C LYS A 45 14.00 -4.55 -7.33
N LEU A 46 12.94 -4.48 -6.52
CA LEU A 46 12.23 -5.66 -6.01
C LEU A 46 11.50 -6.40 -7.14
N GLY A 47 10.84 -5.65 -8.03
CA GLY A 47 10.11 -6.16 -9.19
C GLY A 47 10.99 -6.92 -10.18
N LEU A 48 12.17 -6.38 -10.52
CA LEU A 48 13.14 -7.03 -11.41
C LEU A 48 13.61 -8.40 -10.89
N LYS A 49 13.64 -8.57 -9.56
CA LYS A 49 13.95 -9.86 -8.92
C LYS A 49 12.74 -10.78 -8.79
N ARG A 50 11.54 -10.29 -9.17
CA ARG A 50 10.24 -10.93 -8.88
C ARG A 50 10.12 -11.34 -7.41
N GLN A 51 10.68 -10.51 -6.53
CA GLN A 51 10.69 -10.77 -5.10
C GLN A 51 9.28 -10.55 -4.56
N SER A 52 8.76 -11.54 -3.83
CA SER A 52 7.50 -11.39 -3.09
C SER A 52 7.67 -10.30 -2.02
N SER A 53 7.01 -9.17 -2.26
CA SER A 53 7.13 -7.96 -1.46
C SER A 53 5.80 -7.24 -1.38
N ALA A 54 5.56 -6.51 -0.29
CA ALA A 54 4.34 -5.77 -0.06
C ALA A 54 4.63 -4.27 0.11
N VAL A 55 3.81 -3.45 -0.54
CA VAL A 55 3.89 -1.99 -0.51
C VAL A 55 2.50 -1.42 -0.29
N THR A 56 2.37 -0.41 0.56
CA THR A 56 1.10 0.32 0.71
C THR A 56 1.28 1.83 0.74
N ALA A 57 0.34 2.53 0.12
CA ALA A 57 0.19 3.98 0.23
C ALA A 57 -0.56 4.33 1.51
N SER A 58 0.16 4.74 2.55
CA SER A 58 -0.40 4.93 3.89
C SER A 58 -0.98 6.32 4.07
N ALA A 59 -2.29 6.45 3.87
CA ALA A 59 -3.04 7.64 4.23
C ALA A 59 -3.41 7.63 5.73
N THR A 60 -3.82 8.78 6.27
CA THR A 60 -4.25 8.92 7.69
C THR A 60 -5.27 7.87 8.11
N HIS A 61 -6.16 7.48 7.19
CA HIS A 61 -7.14 6.44 7.45
C HIS A 61 -6.51 5.08 7.74
N LEU A 62 -5.53 4.63 6.94
CA LEU A 62 -4.85 3.36 7.18
C LEU A 62 -4.13 3.38 8.53
N LEU A 63 -3.46 4.48 8.87
CA LEU A 63 -2.78 4.63 10.16
C LEU A 63 -3.75 4.54 11.34
N LEU A 64 -4.97 5.06 11.21
CA LEU A 64 -6.00 4.94 12.24
C LEU A 64 -6.63 3.55 12.30
N GLU A 65 -6.88 2.91 11.15
CA GLU A 65 -7.34 1.52 11.14
C GLU A 65 -6.30 0.60 11.79
N ALA A 66 -5.02 0.81 11.50
CA ALA A 66 -3.92 0.10 12.15
C ALA A 66 -3.81 0.45 13.65
N TRP A 67 -4.02 1.71 14.03
CA TRP A 67 -4.04 2.08 15.45
C TRP A 67 -5.17 1.37 16.21
N ARG A 68 -6.34 1.18 15.59
CA ARG A 68 -7.50 0.47 16.16
C ARG A 68 -7.32 -1.05 16.16
N SER A 69 -6.66 -1.61 15.14
CA SER A 69 -6.46 -3.04 14.96
C SER A 69 -4.99 -3.41 15.09
N GLU A 70 -4.64 -4.02 16.21
CA GLU A 70 -3.27 -4.49 16.45
C GLU A 70 -2.81 -5.50 15.38
N LYS A 71 -3.72 -6.38 14.95
CA LYS A 71 -3.49 -7.33 13.85
C LYS A 71 -3.09 -6.61 12.56
N LEU A 72 -3.89 -5.63 12.12
CA LEU A 72 -3.57 -4.85 10.91
C LEU A 72 -2.24 -4.10 11.05
N ARG A 73 -1.97 -3.52 12.23
CA ARG A 73 -0.70 -2.82 12.50
C ARG A 73 0.50 -3.75 12.40
N ALA A 74 0.41 -4.95 12.97
CA ALA A 74 1.48 -5.95 12.87
C ALA A 74 1.73 -6.37 11.40
N ARG A 75 0.66 -6.56 10.63
CA ARG A 75 0.73 -6.88 9.19
C ARG A 75 1.44 -5.80 8.37
N ILE A 76 1.01 -4.54 8.48
CA ILE A 76 1.60 -3.45 7.70
C ILE A 76 3.04 -3.12 8.12
N ASN A 77 3.41 -3.37 9.38
CA ASN A 77 4.79 -3.19 9.83
C ASN A 77 5.77 -4.19 9.18
N LEU A 78 5.25 -5.32 8.67
CA LEU A 78 6.02 -6.32 7.92
C LEU A 78 6.14 -6.01 6.42
N PHE A 79 5.45 -4.98 5.90
CA PHE A 79 5.56 -4.60 4.49
C PHE A 79 6.95 -4.06 4.19
N ASP A 80 7.45 -4.23 2.97
CA ASP A 80 8.74 -3.68 2.57
C ASP A 80 8.69 -2.15 2.57
N ILE A 81 7.63 -1.57 2.00
CA ILE A 81 7.47 -0.11 1.89
C ILE A 81 6.08 0.33 2.34
N VAL A 82 6.04 1.35 3.19
CA VAL A 82 4.82 2.01 3.66
C VAL A 82 4.97 3.50 3.34
N THR A 83 4.46 3.95 2.20
CA THR A 83 4.74 5.32 1.71
C THR A 83 3.89 6.35 2.45
N PRO A 84 4.37 7.59 2.63
CA PRO A 84 3.57 8.66 3.22
C PRO A 84 2.53 9.21 2.23
N ASP A 85 1.33 8.64 2.22
CA ASP A 85 0.25 9.13 1.37
C ASP A 85 -0.50 10.28 2.06
N GLY A 86 -0.45 11.45 1.43
CA GLY A 86 -1.11 12.67 1.91
C GLY A 86 -0.21 13.57 2.75
N GLN A 87 -0.50 14.86 2.72
CA GLN A 87 0.27 15.85 3.49
C GLN A 87 0.27 15.57 5.01
N PRO A 88 -0.85 15.17 5.65
CA PRO A 88 -0.82 14.94 7.10
C PRO A 88 0.15 13.83 7.53
N VAL A 89 0.31 12.78 6.72
CA VAL A 89 1.24 11.68 7.05
C VAL A 89 2.69 12.11 6.89
N ARG A 90 3.00 12.84 5.81
CA ARG A 90 4.29 13.49 5.60
C ARG A 90 4.63 14.45 6.75
N TRP A 91 3.70 15.33 7.14
CA TRP A 91 3.89 16.24 8.26
C TRP A 91 4.10 15.47 9.57
N GLY A 92 3.34 14.39 9.79
CA GLY A 92 3.54 13.49 10.92
C GLY A 92 4.97 12.94 10.97
N GLN A 93 5.47 12.34 9.88
CA GLN A 93 6.85 11.86 9.82
C GLN A 93 7.88 12.96 10.08
N ASN A 94 7.67 14.17 9.56
CA ASN A 94 8.56 15.31 9.81
C ASN A 94 8.54 15.75 11.28
N LEU A 95 7.35 15.77 11.90
CA LEU A 95 7.16 16.19 13.29
C LEU A 95 7.74 15.17 14.29
N VAL A 96 7.35 13.91 14.19
CA VAL A 96 7.74 12.89 15.19
C VAL A 96 9.06 12.19 14.87
N GLY A 97 9.44 12.13 13.58
CA GLY A 97 10.64 11.42 13.14
C GLY A 97 11.73 12.30 12.54
N LYS A 98 11.51 13.63 12.43
CA LYS A 98 12.46 14.57 11.80
C LYS A 98 12.89 14.13 10.39
N ALA A 99 11.96 13.52 9.65
CA ALA A 99 12.25 12.89 8.35
C ALA A 99 12.67 13.89 7.24
N GLY A 100 12.37 15.18 7.39
CA GLY A 100 12.80 16.22 6.43
C GLY A 100 12.17 16.11 5.04
N LEU A 101 11.06 15.38 4.89
CA LEU A 101 10.42 15.14 3.59
C LEU A 101 9.83 16.42 3.01
N LYS A 102 10.17 16.69 1.74
CA LYS A 102 9.68 17.83 0.95
C LYS A 102 8.37 17.52 0.21
N GLU A 103 8.08 16.26 -0.02
CA GLU A 103 6.88 15.82 -0.72
C GLU A 103 6.25 14.60 -0.04
N ARG A 104 4.99 14.36 -0.39
CA ARG A 104 4.25 13.15 -0.03
C ARG A 104 4.37 12.16 -1.19
N VAL A 105 4.08 10.88 -0.93
CA VAL A 105 4.03 9.84 -1.97
C VAL A 105 2.63 9.27 -2.03
N SER A 106 1.78 9.91 -2.84
CA SER A 106 0.38 9.51 -3.02
C SER A 106 0.23 8.25 -3.87
N GLY A 107 -0.72 7.37 -3.51
CA GLY A 107 -0.99 6.14 -4.26
C GLY A 107 -1.23 6.38 -5.76
N PRO A 108 -2.14 7.30 -6.16
CA PRO A 108 -2.39 7.56 -7.58
C PRO A 108 -1.17 8.05 -8.35
N GLU A 109 -0.32 8.89 -7.77
CA GLU A 109 0.88 9.39 -8.45
C GLU A 109 1.98 8.33 -8.49
N LEU A 110 2.15 7.55 -7.43
CA LEU A 110 3.07 6.41 -7.40
C LEU A 110 2.70 5.39 -8.48
N THR A 111 1.41 5.08 -8.66
CA THR A 111 0.94 4.16 -9.71
C THR A 111 1.37 4.60 -11.11
N ILE A 112 1.14 5.85 -11.50
CA ILE A 112 1.49 6.32 -12.86
C ILE A 112 3.01 6.37 -13.08
N ARG A 113 3.78 6.77 -12.05
CA ARG A 113 5.25 6.75 -12.11
C ARG A 113 5.79 5.34 -12.27
N LEU A 114 5.23 4.37 -11.54
CA LEU A 114 5.57 2.96 -11.69
C LEU A 114 5.20 2.42 -13.07
N CYS A 115 4.05 2.77 -13.64
CA CYS A 115 3.69 2.38 -15.01
C CYS A 115 4.71 2.91 -16.02
N ARG A 116 5.09 4.19 -15.94
CA ARG A 116 6.12 4.77 -16.84
C ARG A 116 7.47 4.06 -16.69
N ARG A 117 7.89 3.80 -15.45
CA ARG A 117 9.16 3.12 -15.16
C ARG A 117 9.12 1.65 -15.58
N ALA A 118 7.97 0.99 -15.46
CA ALA A 118 7.75 -0.37 -15.92
C ALA A 118 7.88 -0.46 -17.44
N ALA A 119 7.22 0.42 -18.19
CA ALA A 119 7.34 0.51 -19.63
C ALA A 119 8.80 0.73 -20.06
N ALA A 120 9.51 1.67 -19.42
CA ALA A 120 10.91 1.99 -19.72
C ALA A 120 11.89 0.85 -19.39
N SER A 121 11.52 -0.10 -18.52
CA SER A 121 12.42 -1.18 -18.08
C SER A 121 11.88 -2.58 -18.35
N GLY A 122 10.83 -2.70 -19.18
CA GLY A 122 10.22 -3.98 -19.58
C GLY A 122 9.53 -4.75 -18.45
N LEU A 123 9.09 -4.08 -17.37
CA LEU A 123 8.37 -4.75 -16.28
C LEU A 123 6.91 -4.97 -16.67
N LYS A 124 6.44 -6.17 -16.34
CA LYS A 124 5.07 -6.63 -16.55
C LYS A 124 4.19 -6.32 -15.33
N ILE A 125 2.97 -5.84 -15.58
CA ILE A 125 2.04 -5.41 -14.54
C ILE A 125 0.78 -6.30 -14.55
N PHE A 126 0.34 -6.68 -13.35
CA PHE A 126 -0.95 -7.32 -13.11
C PHE A 126 -1.89 -6.36 -12.36
N LEU A 127 -3.18 -6.36 -12.70
CA LEU A 127 -4.21 -5.58 -11.99
C LEU A 127 -5.13 -6.52 -11.19
N TYR A 128 -5.15 -6.38 -9.88
CA TYR A 128 -6.00 -7.18 -8.99
C TYR A 128 -6.98 -6.29 -8.21
N GLY A 129 -8.28 -6.60 -8.26
CA GLY A 129 -9.33 -5.91 -7.51
C GLY A 129 -10.17 -4.94 -8.35
N SER A 130 -10.87 -4.03 -7.66
CA SER A 130 -11.88 -3.12 -8.23
C SER A 130 -12.97 -3.85 -9.08
N THR A 131 -13.80 -3.10 -9.81
CA THR A 131 -14.78 -3.67 -10.75
C THR A 131 -14.14 -3.93 -12.11
N GLU A 132 -14.66 -4.90 -12.86
CA GLU A 132 -14.27 -5.17 -14.26
C GLU A 132 -14.19 -3.88 -15.09
N ARG A 133 -15.25 -3.07 -15.02
CA ARG A 133 -15.31 -1.78 -15.73
C ARG A 133 -14.14 -0.86 -15.39
N VAL A 134 -13.79 -0.74 -14.11
CA VAL A 134 -12.72 0.16 -13.65
C VAL A 134 -11.36 -0.35 -14.12
N VAL A 135 -11.06 -1.65 -13.94
CA VAL A 135 -9.76 -2.21 -14.33
C VAL A 135 -9.52 -2.17 -15.83
N GLN A 136 -10.56 -2.46 -16.63
CA GLN A 136 -10.45 -2.37 -18.09
C GLN A 136 -10.28 -0.93 -18.56
N THR A 137 -11.01 0.01 -17.97
CA THR A 137 -10.88 1.43 -18.32
C THR A 137 -9.51 1.98 -17.93
N MET A 138 -9.01 1.62 -16.74
CA MET A 138 -7.66 1.98 -16.30
C MET A 138 -6.60 1.40 -17.24
N LYS A 139 -6.69 0.10 -17.59
CA LYS A 139 -5.77 -0.54 -18.54
C LYS A 139 -5.75 0.23 -19.86
N LYS A 140 -6.93 0.47 -20.45
CA LYS A 140 -7.06 1.21 -21.71
C LYS A 140 -6.43 2.60 -21.61
N ASN A 141 -6.84 3.41 -20.63
CA ASN A 141 -6.36 4.79 -20.48
C ASN A 141 -4.84 4.86 -20.31
N LEU A 142 -4.25 3.94 -19.54
CA LEU A 142 -2.81 3.94 -19.29
C LEU A 142 -2.02 3.41 -20.49
N SER A 143 -2.53 2.38 -21.19
CA SER A 143 -1.92 1.88 -22.42
C SER A 143 -1.96 2.92 -23.55
N ASP A 144 -3.03 3.72 -23.65
CA ASP A 144 -3.13 4.81 -24.62
C ASP A 144 -2.15 5.97 -24.32
N GLN A 145 -1.74 6.12 -23.04
CA GLN A 145 -0.88 7.21 -22.58
C GLN A 145 0.61 6.84 -22.46
N ILE A 146 0.93 5.56 -22.31
CA ILE A 146 2.28 5.07 -22.01
C ILE A 146 2.62 3.94 -22.98
N GLU A 147 3.41 4.26 -24.00
CA GLU A 147 3.97 3.28 -24.93
C GLU A 147 4.88 2.29 -24.19
N GLY A 148 4.80 1.00 -24.57
CA GLY A 148 5.59 -0.08 -23.96
C GLY A 148 5.05 -0.61 -22.62
N LEU A 149 3.90 -0.11 -22.13
CA LEU A 149 3.27 -0.60 -20.92
C LEU A 149 2.63 -1.99 -21.14
N ASP A 150 3.10 -3.01 -20.42
CA ASP A 150 2.63 -4.40 -20.57
C ASP A 150 1.77 -4.85 -19.37
N PHE A 151 0.45 -4.90 -19.60
CA PHE A 151 -0.51 -5.48 -18.66
C PHE A 151 -0.77 -6.95 -18.98
N VAL A 152 -0.14 -7.85 -18.20
CA VAL A 152 -0.12 -9.30 -18.44
C VAL A 152 -1.25 -10.07 -17.79
N GLY A 153 -2.11 -9.39 -17.02
CA GLY A 153 -3.30 -10.01 -16.46
C GLY A 153 -4.15 -9.04 -15.66
N ILE A 154 -5.42 -9.40 -15.51
CA ILE A 154 -6.41 -8.66 -14.74
C ILE A 154 -7.25 -9.69 -13.99
N GLN A 155 -7.50 -9.43 -12.71
CA GLN A 155 -8.49 -10.14 -11.91
C GLN A 155 -9.33 -9.15 -11.12
N PRO A 156 -10.57 -8.88 -11.53
CA PRO A 156 -11.45 -8.00 -10.77
C PRO A 156 -11.78 -8.55 -9.38
N SER A 157 -12.19 -7.66 -8.49
CA SER A 157 -12.69 -8.05 -7.17
C SER A 157 -14.00 -8.83 -7.30
N ARG A 158 -14.11 -9.93 -6.56
CA ARG A 158 -15.36 -10.69 -6.39
C ARG A 158 -16.38 -9.98 -5.47
N PHE A 159 -15.98 -8.91 -4.78
CA PHE A 159 -16.78 -8.20 -3.76
C PHE A 159 -17.27 -9.08 -2.59
N ARG A 160 -16.64 -10.25 -2.42
CA ARG A 160 -16.76 -11.16 -1.30
C ARG A 160 -15.39 -11.78 -1.01
N PRO A 161 -15.20 -12.46 0.14
CA PRO A 161 -14.04 -13.32 0.33
C PRO A 161 -13.96 -14.39 -0.77
N ALA A 162 -12.73 -14.69 -1.22
CA ALA A 162 -12.46 -15.81 -2.11
C ALA A 162 -12.56 -17.13 -1.34
N THR A 163 -12.96 -18.21 -2.00
CA THR A 163 -12.74 -19.57 -1.46
C THR A 163 -11.25 -19.91 -1.51
N PRO A 164 -10.76 -20.91 -0.75
CA PRO A 164 -9.36 -21.32 -0.82
C PRO A 164 -8.90 -21.69 -2.24
N GLU A 165 -9.78 -22.30 -3.04
CA GLU A 165 -9.49 -22.68 -4.42
C GLU A 165 -9.42 -21.45 -5.34
N GLU A 166 -10.32 -20.48 -5.14
CA GLU A 166 -10.29 -19.21 -5.88
C GLU A 166 -9.04 -18.38 -5.53
N ASP A 167 -8.65 -18.36 -4.26
CA ASP A 167 -7.47 -17.64 -3.78
C ASP A 167 -6.18 -18.27 -4.36
N GLN A 168 -6.09 -19.60 -4.32
CA GLN A 168 -4.98 -20.33 -4.96
C GLN A 168 -4.94 -20.10 -6.48
N ALA A 169 -6.10 -20.11 -7.16
CA ALA A 169 -6.17 -19.83 -8.59
C ALA A 169 -5.73 -18.39 -8.92
N ASP A 170 -6.08 -17.42 -8.08
CA ASP A 170 -5.63 -16.04 -8.23
C ASP A 170 -4.09 -15.94 -8.09
N ILE A 171 -3.50 -16.64 -7.10
CA ILE A 171 -2.04 -16.72 -6.91
C ILE A 171 -1.36 -17.31 -8.15
N ASP A 172 -1.86 -18.45 -8.63
CA ASP A 172 -1.29 -19.18 -9.76
C ASP A 172 -1.36 -18.34 -11.04
N MET A 173 -2.47 -17.66 -11.27
CA MET A 173 -2.65 -16.75 -12.40
C MET A 173 -1.66 -15.58 -12.36
N ILE A 174 -1.49 -14.93 -11.20
CA ILE A 174 -0.51 -13.83 -11.05
C ILE A 174 0.90 -14.35 -11.33
N ASN A 175 1.27 -15.50 -10.76
CA ASN A 175 2.61 -16.08 -10.91
C ASN A 175 2.92 -16.52 -12.34
N ALA A 176 1.95 -17.20 -13.00
CA ALA A 176 2.07 -17.69 -14.36
C ALA A 176 2.14 -16.55 -15.40
N SER A 177 1.50 -15.40 -15.13
CA SER A 177 1.56 -14.22 -16.01
C SER A 177 2.96 -13.63 -16.14
N GLY A 178 3.89 -13.97 -15.24
CA GLY A 178 5.22 -13.37 -15.21
C GLY A 178 5.21 -11.90 -14.74
N ALA A 179 4.17 -11.48 -14.02
CA ALA A 179 4.10 -10.14 -13.45
C ALA A 179 5.27 -9.85 -12.51
N HIS A 180 5.78 -8.63 -12.59
CA HIS A 180 6.80 -8.08 -11.69
C HIS A 180 6.15 -7.21 -10.62
N ILE A 181 5.05 -6.55 -10.98
CA ILE A 181 4.24 -5.68 -10.11
C ILE A 181 2.78 -6.15 -10.19
N CYS A 182 2.13 -6.29 -9.03
CA CYS A 182 0.70 -6.51 -8.91
C CYS A 182 0.06 -5.33 -8.18
N PHE A 183 -0.71 -4.51 -8.88
CA PHE A 183 -1.48 -3.45 -8.23
C PHE A 183 -2.74 -4.04 -7.59
N VAL A 184 -2.97 -3.72 -6.32
CA VAL A 184 -4.09 -4.25 -5.51
C VAL A 184 -5.06 -3.13 -5.18
N GLY A 185 -6.28 -3.23 -5.71
CA GLY A 185 -7.38 -2.26 -5.59
C GLY A 185 -8.61 -2.80 -4.87
N LEU A 186 -8.44 -3.45 -3.69
CA LEU A 186 -9.54 -4.00 -2.90
C LEU A 186 -10.13 -3.01 -1.87
N GLY A 187 -9.45 -1.88 -1.67
CA GLY A 187 -9.76 -0.90 -0.63
C GLY A 187 -9.16 -1.25 0.73
N CYS A 188 -8.88 -0.23 1.53
CA CYS A 188 -8.36 -0.37 2.89
C CYS A 188 -9.48 -0.85 3.85
N PRO A 189 -9.22 -1.81 4.75
CA PRO A 189 -7.95 -2.50 4.99
C PRO A 189 -7.80 -3.85 4.24
N ARG A 190 -8.74 -4.20 3.35
CA ARG A 190 -8.77 -5.51 2.67
C ARG A 190 -7.55 -5.74 1.80
N GLN A 191 -7.07 -4.71 1.10
CA GLN A 191 -5.88 -4.80 0.26
C GLN A 191 -4.60 -5.06 1.08
N GLU A 192 -4.46 -4.46 2.26
CA GLU A 192 -3.30 -4.69 3.14
C GLU A 192 -3.34 -6.10 3.75
N ASN A 193 -4.53 -6.56 4.14
CA ASN A 193 -4.70 -7.94 4.62
C ASN A 193 -4.36 -8.95 3.53
N TRP A 194 -4.89 -8.77 2.33
CA TRP A 194 -4.62 -9.65 1.19
C TRP A 194 -3.13 -9.67 0.85
N ALA A 195 -2.49 -8.50 0.72
CA ALA A 195 -1.07 -8.43 0.42
C ALA A 195 -0.19 -9.08 1.50
N TYR A 196 -0.55 -8.95 2.79
CA TYR A 196 0.13 -9.67 3.88
C TYR A 196 -0.03 -11.18 3.75
N GLU A 197 -1.26 -11.66 3.59
CA GLU A 197 -1.61 -13.09 3.55
C GLU A 197 -0.94 -13.80 2.35
N HIS A 198 -0.58 -13.05 1.32
CA HIS A 198 0.03 -13.55 0.09
C HIS A 198 1.55 -13.35 0.01
N LEU A 199 2.17 -12.79 1.06
CA LEU A 199 3.63 -12.69 1.14
C LEU A 199 4.28 -14.08 1.15
N GLY A 200 5.18 -14.30 0.19
CA GLY A 200 5.85 -15.58 -0.03
C GLY A 200 5.16 -16.48 -1.06
N SER A 201 3.89 -16.23 -1.40
CA SER A 201 3.14 -17.01 -2.39
C SER A 201 3.04 -16.29 -3.74
N VAL A 202 2.90 -14.97 -3.74
CA VAL A 202 2.88 -14.14 -4.96
C VAL A 202 4.29 -13.67 -5.30
N ASN A 203 4.81 -14.08 -6.46
CA ASN A 203 6.15 -13.77 -6.98
C ASN A 203 6.17 -12.44 -7.74
N ALA A 204 5.70 -11.38 -7.07
CA ALA A 204 5.64 -10.01 -7.57
C ALA A 204 5.62 -9.02 -6.39
N VAL A 205 5.88 -7.75 -6.68
CA VAL A 205 5.64 -6.67 -5.71
C VAL A 205 4.16 -6.33 -5.69
N MET A 206 3.48 -6.64 -4.58
CA MET A 206 2.07 -6.34 -4.34
C MET A 206 1.94 -4.91 -3.81
N ILE A 207 1.22 -4.05 -4.52
CA ILE A 207 1.14 -2.62 -4.21
C ILE A 207 -0.32 -2.23 -3.95
N CYS A 208 -0.64 -1.99 -2.68
CA CYS A 208 -1.93 -1.50 -2.21
C CYS A 208 -2.08 -0.01 -2.54
N VAL A 209 -2.81 0.30 -3.61
CA VAL A 209 -2.95 1.68 -4.15
C VAL A 209 -4.35 2.26 -4.00
N GLY A 210 -5.30 1.50 -3.45
CA GLY A 210 -6.65 1.96 -3.11
C GLY A 210 -7.36 2.62 -4.29
N ALA A 211 -7.81 3.87 -4.10
CA ALA A 211 -8.59 4.62 -5.08
C ALA A 211 -7.82 5.01 -6.36
N ALA A 212 -6.51 4.69 -6.47
CA ALA A 212 -5.72 4.95 -7.68
C ALA A 212 -6.37 4.37 -8.95
N PHE A 213 -7.06 3.24 -8.83
CA PHE A 213 -7.77 2.60 -9.95
C PHE A 213 -8.84 3.53 -10.51
N ASP A 214 -9.68 4.11 -9.65
CA ASP A 214 -10.74 5.03 -10.09
C ASP A 214 -10.20 6.34 -10.66
N PHE A 215 -9.05 6.84 -10.15
CA PHE A 215 -8.38 8.01 -10.74
C PHE A 215 -7.89 7.74 -12.15
N HIS A 216 -7.20 6.61 -12.37
CA HIS A 216 -6.62 6.29 -13.67
C HIS A 216 -7.66 5.75 -14.66
N ALA A 217 -8.80 5.26 -14.17
CA ALA A 217 -9.99 5.02 -14.99
C ALA A 217 -10.73 6.33 -15.36
N GLY A 218 -10.35 7.49 -14.82
CA GLY A 218 -11.00 8.78 -15.09
C GLY A 218 -12.34 8.97 -14.40
N LEU A 219 -12.67 8.11 -13.42
CA LEU A 219 -13.94 8.15 -12.69
C LEU A 219 -13.89 9.10 -11.48
N LEU A 220 -12.69 9.38 -10.97
CA LEU A 220 -12.45 10.38 -9.93
C LEU A 220 -11.58 11.51 -10.46
N ALA A 221 -12.02 12.75 -10.21
CA ALA A 221 -11.22 13.94 -10.49
C ALA A 221 -10.16 14.14 -9.40
N ARG A 222 -8.92 14.48 -9.79
CA ARG A 222 -7.90 14.93 -8.83
C ARG A 222 -8.20 16.36 -8.37
N ALA A 223 -7.83 16.68 -7.14
CA ALA A 223 -7.83 18.07 -6.67
C ALA A 223 -6.80 18.89 -7.47
N PRO A 224 -7.02 20.19 -7.71
CA PRO A 224 -6.02 21.08 -8.29
C PRO A 224 -4.67 21.02 -7.55
N GLY A 225 -3.55 21.24 -8.26
CA GLY A 225 -2.19 21.11 -7.70
C GLY A 225 -1.99 21.91 -6.41
N TRP A 226 -2.37 23.18 -6.40
CA TRP A 226 -2.29 24.03 -5.21
C TRP A 226 -3.05 23.43 -4.01
N MET A 227 -4.22 22.82 -4.22
CA MET A 227 -4.96 22.16 -3.13
C MET A 227 -4.22 20.93 -2.62
N GLN A 228 -3.57 20.17 -3.49
CA GLN A 228 -2.75 19.03 -3.07
C GLN A 228 -1.53 19.49 -2.26
N ASP A 229 -0.89 20.57 -2.67
CA ASP A 229 0.30 21.13 -2.02
C ASP A 229 0.00 21.67 -0.63
N TYR A 230 -1.15 22.35 -0.46
CA TYR A 230 -1.63 22.84 0.85
C TYR A 230 -2.36 21.76 1.68
N GLY A 231 -2.48 20.53 1.19
CA GLY A 231 -3.13 19.43 1.93
C GLY A 231 -4.65 19.53 2.00
N LEU A 232 -5.27 20.26 1.08
CA LEU A 232 -6.72 20.45 0.93
C LEU A 232 -7.39 19.38 0.04
N GLU A 233 -6.66 18.33 -0.36
CA GLU A 233 -7.23 17.24 -1.18
C GLU A 233 -8.44 16.57 -0.50
N TRP A 234 -8.42 16.44 0.83
CA TRP A 234 -9.55 15.90 1.59
C TRP A 234 -10.80 16.77 1.47
N LEU A 235 -10.64 18.11 1.44
CA LEU A 235 -11.75 19.05 1.32
C LEU A 235 -12.37 18.96 -0.08
N PHE A 236 -11.53 18.92 -1.12
CA PHE A 236 -11.98 18.71 -2.49
C PHE A 236 -12.79 17.41 -2.63
N ARG A 237 -12.29 16.31 -2.06
CA ARG A 237 -13.00 15.02 -2.07
C ARG A 237 -14.29 15.07 -1.26
N LEU A 238 -14.31 15.76 -0.11
CA LEU A 238 -15.52 15.94 0.69
C LEU A 238 -16.62 16.65 -0.09
N ILE A 239 -16.27 17.69 -0.85
CA ILE A 239 -17.23 18.41 -1.70
C ILE A 239 -17.77 17.51 -2.81
N ARG A 240 -16.93 16.63 -3.37
CA ARG A 240 -17.31 15.71 -4.45
C ARG A 240 -18.10 14.48 -3.98
N GLU A 241 -17.79 13.96 -2.80
CA GLU A 241 -18.39 12.73 -2.25
C GLU A 241 -18.86 12.93 -0.78
N PRO A 242 -19.73 13.93 -0.49
CA PRO A 242 -20.02 14.34 0.88
C PRO A 242 -20.64 13.21 1.70
N ARG A 243 -21.64 12.51 1.15
CA ARG A 243 -22.33 11.39 1.83
C ARG A 243 -21.40 10.25 2.25
N ARG A 244 -20.35 10.01 1.47
CA ARG A 244 -19.39 8.91 1.70
C ARG A 244 -18.26 9.32 2.64
N LEU A 245 -17.78 10.56 2.55
CA LEU A 245 -16.53 10.98 3.19
C LEU A 245 -16.70 11.87 4.43
N TRP A 246 -17.89 12.44 4.68
CA TRP A 246 -18.10 13.35 5.81
C TRP A 246 -17.74 12.71 7.16
N ALA A 247 -18.29 11.54 7.47
CA ALA A 247 -18.07 10.87 8.75
C ALA A 247 -16.60 10.50 8.93
N ARG A 248 -15.98 10.05 7.83
CA ARG A 248 -14.55 9.74 7.79
C ARG A 248 -13.72 10.98 8.10
N TYR A 249 -13.94 12.12 7.44
CA TYR A 249 -13.08 13.30 7.66
C TYR A 249 -13.38 14.06 8.95
N ALA A 250 -14.64 14.17 9.36
CA ALA A 250 -15.02 14.85 10.59
C ALA A 250 -14.51 14.14 11.85
N VAL A 251 -14.36 12.81 11.81
CA VAL A 251 -13.90 12.02 12.96
C VAL A 251 -12.42 11.65 12.85
N ASN A 252 -12.00 11.11 11.71
CA ASN A 252 -10.65 10.56 11.59
C ASN A 252 -9.57 11.63 11.51
N ASN A 253 -9.79 12.76 10.83
CA ASN A 253 -8.75 13.78 10.73
C ASN A 253 -8.42 14.41 12.10
N PRO A 254 -9.40 14.83 12.93
CA PRO A 254 -9.13 15.31 14.28
C PRO A 254 -8.50 14.25 15.18
N LEU A 255 -9.00 12.99 15.12
CA LEU A 255 -8.43 11.90 15.91
C LEU A 255 -6.96 11.64 15.55
N TYR A 256 -6.61 11.65 14.26
CA TYR A 256 -5.24 11.52 13.80
C TYR A 256 -4.35 12.62 14.38
N LEU A 257 -4.77 13.88 14.28
CA LEU A 257 -4.01 15.02 14.81
C LEU A 257 -3.85 14.94 16.33
N TYR A 258 -4.90 14.55 17.06
CA TYR A 258 -4.85 14.35 18.50
C TYR A 258 -3.85 13.26 18.89
N LEU A 259 -3.91 12.09 18.26
CA LEU A 259 -2.98 10.99 18.53
C LEU A 259 -1.54 11.37 18.16
N LEU A 260 -1.34 12.09 17.06
CA LEU A 260 -0.03 12.58 16.63
C LEU A 260 0.53 13.58 17.64
N PHE A 261 -0.31 14.48 18.18
CA PHE A 261 0.06 15.39 19.25
C PHE A 261 0.49 14.65 20.52
N LEU A 262 -0.27 13.63 20.95
CA LEU A 262 0.11 12.80 22.10
C LEU A 262 1.44 12.06 21.87
N GLN A 263 1.70 11.59 20.65
CA GLN A 263 2.98 10.97 20.30
C GLN A 263 4.12 12.01 20.34
N TYR A 264 3.93 13.17 19.73
CA TYR A 264 4.92 14.24 19.64
C TYR A 264 5.33 14.77 21.02
N THR A 265 4.36 14.98 21.91
CA THR A 265 4.58 15.45 23.29
C THR A 265 5.11 14.36 24.22
N GLY A 266 5.14 13.10 23.80
CA GLY A 266 5.52 11.97 24.63
C GLY A 266 4.47 11.53 25.65
N LEU A 267 3.29 12.16 25.67
CA LEU A 267 2.17 11.80 26.57
C LEU A 267 1.62 10.40 26.31
N LYS A 268 1.76 9.89 25.08
CA LYS A 268 1.42 8.51 24.73
C LYS A 268 2.48 7.90 23.84
N LYS A 269 2.96 6.72 24.23
CA LYS A 269 3.85 5.90 23.40
C LYS A 269 3.05 5.01 22.46
N PHE A 270 3.56 4.82 21.26
CA PHE A 270 2.98 3.96 20.25
C PHE A 270 4.06 3.01 19.75
N PRO A 271 4.36 1.91 20.46
CA PRO A 271 5.44 1.01 20.05
C PRO A 271 5.14 0.39 18.68
N ILE A 272 6.17 0.21 17.86
CA ILE A 272 6.09 -0.60 16.65
C ILE A 272 6.05 -2.06 17.09
N VAL A 273 5.00 -2.77 16.71
CA VAL A 273 4.86 -4.21 16.93
C VAL A 273 5.15 -4.92 15.62
N ILE A 274 6.17 -5.79 15.63
CA ILE A 274 6.53 -6.68 14.53
C ILE A 274 6.43 -8.10 15.08
N SER A 275 5.26 -8.72 14.93
CA SER A 275 5.05 -10.09 15.38
C SER A 275 4.18 -10.83 14.38
N LYS A 276 4.71 -11.94 13.84
CA LYS A 276 3.93 -12.85 13.00
C LYS A 276 2.76 -13.46 13.76
N SER A 277 2.92 -13.81 15.03
CA SER A 277 1.83 -14.39 15.83
C SER A 277 0.67 -13.43 16.08
N ILE A 278 0.92 -12.12 16.04
CA ILE A 278 -0.13 -11.09 16.13
C ILE A 278 -0.73 -10.79 14.75
N ALA A 279 0.08 -10.94 13.71
CA ALA A 279 -0.33 -10.68 12.34
C ALA A 279 -1.17 -11.82 11.73
N ASP A 280 -0.94 -13.06 12.13
CA ASP A 280 -1.66 -14.26 11.69
C ASP A 280 -3.04 -14.40 12.37
#